data_AF-A0A3R6UUK8-F1
#
_entry.id   AF-A0A3R6UUK8-F1
#
_cell.length_a   1.000
_cell.length_b   1.000
_cell.length_c   1.000
_cell.angle_alpha   90.00
_cell.angle_beta   90.00
_cell.angle_gamma   90.00
#
_symmetry.space_group_name_H-M   'P 1'
#
loop_
_entity.id
_entity.type
_entity.pdbx_description
1 polymer ?
#
loop_
_entity_poly.entity_id
_entity_poly.type
_entity_poly.pdbx_seq_one_letter_code
_entity_poly.pdbx_strand_id
1 'polypeptide(L)'
;MTDEERESKQGSIDIRKLPGYEVNIRLTSFIDAILVCNANAVSFRKWHDKINTPALVVMLKEPANYSLRHETNLELQRQFSNFLMSAFAVRDHWYALRNEYYIGTAVNEKINAFTSETFGKNELASFMHDFRNYITHKGYPLVSQTFSEKDHRLINDVRFEKEQLLEYKKWSTLSKQYINRIENSISLISCVSEYSEILRLYYYTLVKMLEEWHKEDLSLLKHYKDSYGLKINIVQTKLPQ
;
A
#
# COMPACT_ATOMS: atom_id res chain seq x y z
N MET A 1 -4.81 16.58 54.18
CA MET A 1 -4.19 15.88 53.06
C MET A 1 -4.89 16.34 51.80
N THR A 2 -4.38 17.40 51.20
CA THR A 2 -4.94 17.99 49.97
C THR A 2 -4.58 17.11 48.78
N ASP A 3 -5.36 17.16 47.69
CA ASP A 3 -5.11 16.35 46.49
C ASP A 3 -3.71 16.60 45.88
N GLU A 4 -3.11 17.78 46.14
CA GLU A 4 -1.72 18.11 45.80
C GLU A 4 -0.68 17.26 46.56
N GLU A 5 -0.97 16.82 47.78
CA GLU A 5 -0.07 15.95 48.56
C GLU A 5 -0.12 14.47 48.11
N ARG A 6 -1.17 14.08 47.37
CA ARG A 6 -1.24 12.76 46.72
C ARG A 6 -0.48 12.71 45.40
N GLU A 7 -0.43 13.80 44.65
CA GLU A 7 0.39 13.91 43.43
C GLU A 7 1.89 14.00 43.74
N SER A 8 2.26 14.49 44.93
CA SER A 8 3.65 14.66 45.36
C SER A 8 4.41 13.37 45.70
N LYS A 9 3.77 12.19 45.80
CA LYS A 9 4.41 10.95 46.30
C LYS A 9 4.60 9.81 45.30
N GLN A 10 4.26 10.00 44.03
CA GLN A 10 4.62 9.06 42.97
C GLN A 10 5.38 9.86 41.91
N GLY A 11 6.71 9.75 41.87
CA GLY A 11 7.52 10.49 40.90
C GLY A 11 6.95 10.31 39.50
N SER A 12 6.41 11.38 38.91
CA SER A 12 5.72 11.29 37.62
C SER A 12 6.76 10.92 36.56
N ILE A 13 6.71 9.69 36.08
CA ILE A 13 7.60 9.24 35.02
C ILE A 13 7.14 9.94 33.74
N ASP A 14 8.01 10.78 33.19
CA ASP A 14 7.78 11.40 31.88
C ASP A 14 7.99 10.34 30.80
N ILE A 15 6.91 9.64 30.43
CA ILE A 15 6.92 8.55 29.45
C ILE A 15 7.53 8.97 28.11
N ARG A 16 7.52 10.27 27.77
CA ARG A 16 8.12 10.82 26.55
C ARG A 16 9.64 10.63 26.51
N LYS A 17 10.25 10.37 27.67
CA LYS A 17 11.68 10.06 27.80
C LYS A 17 11.97 8.56 27.66
N LEU A 18 10.95 7.71 27.61
CA LEU A 18 11.14 6.27 27.38
C LEU A 18 11.47 6.02 25.90
N PRO A 19 12.50 5.24 25.57
CA PRO A 19 12.83 4.89 24.18
C PRO A 19 11.62 4.34 23.40
N GLY A 20 10.82 3.49 24.07
CA GLY A 20 9.62 2.91 23.49
C GLY A 20 8.55 3.93 23.07
N TYR A 21 8.48 5.12 23.69
CA TYR A 21 7.49 6.14 23.33
C TYR A 21 7.70 6.67 21.91
N GLU A 22 8.95 6.98 21.59
CA GLU A 22 9.32 7.52 20.29
C GLU A 22 9.26 6.44 19.20
N VAL A 23 9.70 5.22 19.51
CA VAL A 23 9.50 4.05 18.64
C VAL A 23 8.01 3.83 18.34
N ASN A 24 7.16 3.92 19.37
CA ASN A 24 5.73 3.73 19.22
C ASN A 24 5.09 4.75 18.27
N ILE A 25 5.47 6.03 18.37
CA ILE A 25 4.98 7.09 17.48
C ILE A 25 5.39 6.80 16.03
N ARG A 26 6.66 6.49 15.80
CA ARG A 26 7.21 6.25 14.46
C ARG A 26 6.55 5.04 13.80
N LEU A 27 6.46 3.93 14.51
CA LEU A 27 5.83 2.72 13.99
C LEU A 27 4.32 2.91 13.77
N THR A 28 3.63 3.66 14.62
CA THR A 28 2.21 4.02 14.42
C THR A 28 2.03 4.83 13.14
N SER A 29 2.81 5.89 12.95
CA SER A 29 2.77 6.73 11.74
C SER A 29 3.06 5.91 10.48
N PHE A 30 4.03 5.00 10.54
CA PHE A 30 4.35 4.11 9.43
C PHE A 30 3.21 3.11 9.12
N ILE A 31 2.58 2.53 10.14
CA ILE A 31 1.40 1.67 9.99
C ILE A 31 0.21 2.43 9.41
N ASP A 32 -0.02 3.67 9.82
CA ASP A 32 -1.10 4.50 9.27
C ASP A 32 -0.91 4.72 7.77
N ALA A 33 0.32 4.96 7.31
CA ALA A 33 0.63 5.03 5.89
C ALA A 33 0.29 3.72 5.16
N ILE A 34 0.65 2.56 5.74
CA ILE A 34 0.30 1.23 5.19
C ILE A 34 -1.22 1.06 5.09
N LEU A 35 -1.97 1.46 6.13
CA LEU A 35 -3.43 1.37 6.17
C LEU A 35 -4.08 2.24 5.10
N VAL A 36 -3.58 3.46 4.86
CA VAL A 36 -4.04 4.32 3.76
C VAL A 36 -3.82 3.64 2.39
N CYS A 37 -2.64 3.05 2.19
CA CYS A 37 -2.36 2.30 0.96
C CYS A 37 -3.33 1.12 0.75
N ASN A 38 -3.57 0.34 1.80
CA ASN A 38 -4.52 -0.77 1.76
C ASN A 38 -5.95 -0.30 1.50
N ALA A 39 -6.37 0.82 2.11
CA ALA A 39 -7.69 1.41 1.89
C ALA A 39 -7.89 1.86 0.44
N ASN A 40 -6.85 2.38 -0.22
CA ASN A 40 -6.91 2.73 -1.64
C ASN A 40 -7.04 1.49 -2.53
N ALA A 41 -6.33 0.39 -2.23
CA ALA A 41 -6.51 -0.87 -2.95
C ALA A 41 -7.93 -1.44 -2.81
N VAL A 42 -8.49 -1.38 -1.59
CA VAL A 42 -9.87 -1.79 -1.32
C VAL A 42 -10.88 -0.89 -2.06
N SER A 43 -10.65 0.42 -2.08
CA SER A 43 -11.52 1.37 -2.78
C SER A 43 -11.52 1.13 -4.29
N PHE A 44 -10.35 0.85 -4.86
CA PHE A 44 -10.22 0.42 -6.25
C PHE A 44 -11.04 -0.85 -6.52
N ARG A 45 -10.90 -1.89 -5.70
CA ARG A 45 -11.66 -3.16 -5.87
C ARG A 45 -13.17 -2.95 -5.75
N LYS A 46 -13.63 -2.17 -4.77
CA LYS A 46 -15.06 -1.83 -4.62
C LYS A 46 -15.60 -1.12 -5.85
N TRP A 47 -14.83 -0.19 -6.43
CA TRP A 47 -15.23 0.47 -7.67
C TRP A 47 -15.25 -0.51 -8.85
N HIS A 48 -14.22 -1.35 -8.97
CA HIS A 48 -14.18 -2.42 -9.97
C HIS A 48 -15.41 -3.34 -9.89
N ASP A 49 -15.81 -3.75 -8.69
CA ASP A 49 -16.98 -4.60 -8.48
C ASP A 49 -18.29 -3.88 -8.85
N LYS A 50 -18.39 -2.59 -8.53
CA LYS A 50 -19.54 -1.76 -8.91
C LYS A 50 -19.72 -1.71 -10.44
N ILE A 51 -18.63 -1.50 -11.18
CA ILE A 51 -18.65 -1.40 -12.65
C ILE A 51 -18.85 -2.76 -13.34
N ASN A 52 -18.79 -3.84 -12.56
CA ASN A 52 -19.07 -5.21 -12.95
C ASN A 52 -20.44 -5.73 -12.47
N THR A 53 -21.32 -4.85 -11.98
CA THR A 53 -22.72 -5.22 -11.69
C THR A 53 -23.48 -5.46 -13.01
N PRO A 54 -24.33 -6.50 -13.13
CA PRO A 54 -24.95 -6.87 -14.40
C PRO A 54 -25.68 -5.71 -15.10
N ALA A 55 -26.45 -4.92 -14.34
CA ALA A 55 -27.18 -3.77 -14.87
C ALA A 55 -26.23 -2.70 -15.46
N LEU A 56 -25.14 -2.39 -14.76
CA LEU A 56 -24.20 -1.37 -15.22
C LEU A 56 -23.38 -1.87 -16.41
N VAL A 57 -22.97 -3.14 -16.44
CA VAL A 57 -22.21 -3.68 -17.57
C VAL A 57 -23.02 -3.65 -18.87
N VAL A 58 -24.32 -3.97 -18.80
CA VAL A 58 -25.23 -3.82 -19.96
C VAL A 58 -25.24 -2.37 -20.43
N MET A 59 -25.39 -1.40 -19.52
CA MET A 59 -25.36 0.02 -19.89
C MET A 59 -24.03 0.44 -20.51
N LEU A 60 -22.88 -0.01 -19.98
CA LEU A 60 -21.55 0.36 -20.46
C LEU A 60 -21.24 -0.18 -21.87
N LYS A 61 -21.85 -1.31 -22.24
CA LYS A 61 -21.71 -1.95 -23.55
C LYS A 61 -22.44 -1.18 -24.65
N GLU A 62 -23.55 -0.51 -24.31
CA GLU A 62 -24.34 0.26 -25.27
C GLU A 62 -23.55 1.47 -25.83
N PRO A 63 -23.36 1.59 -27.16
CA PRO A 63 -22.61 2.70 -27.75
C PRO A 63 -23.16 4.09 -27.40
N ALA A 64 -24.48 4.20 -27.20
CA ALA A 64 -25.15 5.45 -26.80
C ALA A 64 -24.70 5.96 -25.42
N ASN A 65 -24.18 5.09 -24.55
CA ASN A 65 -23.75 5.42 -23.19
C ASN A 65 -22.24 5.73 -23.10
N TYR A 66 -21.65 6.26 -24.17
CA TYR A 66 -20.22 6.62 -24.22
C TYR A 66 -19.78 7.48 -23.02
N SER A 67 -20.54 8.51 -22.65
CA SER A 67 -20.19 9.41 -21.55
C SER A 67 -20.12 8.67 -20.21
N LEU A 68 -21.10 7.81 -19.91
CA LEU A 68 -21.11 6.97 -18.71
C LEU A 68 -19.89 6.04 -18.67
N ARG A 69 -19.53 5.46 -19.83
CA ARG A 69 -18.34 4.63 -19.95
C ARG A 69 -17.06 5.41 -19.68
N HIS A 70 -16.96 6.61 -20.24
CA HIS A 70 -15.81 7.48 -20.03
C HIS A 70 -15.66 7.88 -18.56
N GLU A 71 -16.73 8.35 -17.92
CA GLU A 71 -16.73 8.73 -16.49
C GLU A 71 -16.35 7.55 -15.58
N THR A 72 -16.87 6.37 -15.89
CA THR A 72 -16.58 5.14 -15.15
C THR A 72 -15.11 4.76 -15.23
N ASN A 73 -14.52 4.87 -16.43
CA ASN A 73 -13.10 4.62 -16.66
C ASN A 73 -12.21 5.65 -15.97
N LEU A 74 -12.59 6.93 -16.03
CA LEU A 74 -11.85 8.02 -15.38
C LEU A 74 -11.79 7.81 -13.87
N GLU A 75 -12.91 7.43 -13.23
CA GLU A 75 -12.93 7.14 -11.80
C GLU A 75 -12.07 5.92 -11.45
N LEU A 76 -12.10 4.85 -12.27
CA LEU A 76 -11.23 3.69 -12.05
C LEU A 76 -9.74 4.07 -12.17
N GLN A 77 -9.37 4.88 -13.16
CA GLN A 77 -8.01 5.40 -13.31
C GLN A 77 -7.59 6.29 -12.13
N ARG A 78 -8.50 7.13 -11.62
CA ARG A 78 -8.26 7.95 -10.42
C ARG A 78 -7.98 7.08 -9.19
N GLN A 79 -8.78 6.03 -8.98
CA GLN A 79 -8.59 5.07 -7.88
C GLN A 79 -7.26 4.31 -8.04
N PHE A 80 -6.89 3.93 -9.27
CA PHE A 80 -5.59 3.34 -9.57
C PHE A 80 -4.44 4.29 -9.20
N SER A 81 -4.58 5.58 -9.56
CA SER A 81 -3.65 6.66 -9.18
C SER A 81 -3.45 6.72 -7.68
N ASN A 82 -4.55 6.78 -6.93
CA ASN A 82 -4.51 6.90 -5.47
C ASN A 82 -3.78 5.72 -4.85
N PHE A 83 -4.12 4.49 -5.28
CA PHE A 83 -3.44 3.29 -4.82
C PHE A 83 -1.94 3.37 -5.12
N LEU A 84 -1.57 3.62 -6.37
CA LEU A 84 -0.18 3.65 -6.79
C LEU A 84 0.63 4.72 -6.05
N MET A 85 0.11 5.94 -5.92
CA MET A 85 0.79 7.02 -5.20
C MET A 85 0.93 6.70 -3.71
N SER A 86 -0.09 6.11 -3.09
CA SER A 86 0.00 5.71 -1.69
C SER A 86 0.99 4.58 -1.45
N ALA A 87 1.09 3.59 -2.35
CA ALA A 87 2.10 2.54 -2.27
C ALA A 87 3.53 3.10 -2.26
N PHE A 88 3.76 4.13 -3.08
CA PHE A 88 5.01 4.86 -3.12
C PHE A 88 5.28 5.68 -1.87
N ALA A 89 4.27 6.37 -1.35
CA ALA A 89 4.40 7.14 -0.12
C ALA A 89 4.81 6.25 1.07
N VAL A 90 4.23 5.05 1.20
CA VAL A 90 4.63 4.09 2.25
C VAL A 90 6.08 3.65 2.07
N ARG A 91 6.46 3.34 0.82
CA ARG A 91 7.84 2.92 0.52
C ARG A 91 8.84 4.01 0.88
N ASP A 92 8.57 5.25 0.50
CA ASP A 92 9.47 6.39 0.77
C ASP A 92 9.50 6.72 2.27
N HIS A 93 8.38 6.57 2.98
CA HIS A 93 8.34 6.65 4.44
C HIS A 93 9.21 5.57 5.08
N TRP A 94 9.13 4.31 4.62
CA TRP A 94 10.03 3.24 5.08
C TRP A 94 11.49 3.59 4.81
N TYR A 95 11.83 4.10 3.62
CA TYR A 95 13.19 4.51 3.30
C TYR A 95 13.73 5.57 4.27
N ALA A 96 12.94 6.60 4.58
CA ALA A 96 13.32 7.63 5.54
C ALA A 96 13.52 7.04 6.94
N LEU A 97 12.54 6.27 7.43
CA LEU A 97 12.59 5.63 8.74
C LEU A 97 13.81 4.71 8.89
N ARG A 98 14.06 3.87 7.87
CA ARG A 98 15.22 2.98 7.81
C ARG A 98 16.53 3.75 7.87
N ASN A 99 16.66 4.80 7.05
CA ASN A 99 17.89 5.56 6.94
C ASN A 99 18.23 6.30 8.24
N GLU A 100 17.22 6.77 8.97
CA GLU A 100 17.42 7.53 10.20
C GLU A 100 17.71 6.63 11.41
N TYR A 101 17.06 5.47 11.52
CA TYR A 101 17.07 4.70 12.77
C TYR A 101 17.61 3.28 12.69
N TYR A 102 17.73 2.71 11.49
CA TYR A 102 18.00 1.28 11.36
C TYR A 102 19.29 0.96 10.58
N ILE A 103 19.92 1.92 9.88
CA ILE A 103 21.21 1.68 9.22
C ILE A 103 22.24 1.15 10.24
N GLY A 104 22.96 0.09 9.85
CA GLY A 104 23.98 -0.56 10.70
C GLY A 104 23.42 -1.51 11.76
N THR A 105 22.10 -1.67 11.88
CA THR A 105 21.48 -2.63 12.82
C THR A 105 21.29 -4.01 12.21
N ALA A 106 21.29 -5.05 13.04
CA ALA A 106 21.02 -6.43 12.60
C ALA A 106 19.61 -6.61 12.02
N VAL A 107 18.61 -5.85 12.49
CA VAL A 107 17.26 -5.90 11.92
C VAL A 107 17.24 -5.33 10.49
N ASN A 108 18.03 -4.29 10.20
CA ASN A 108 18.10 -3.73 8.85
C ASN A 108 18.74 -4.70 7.85
N GLU A 109 19.74 -5.49 8.24
CA GLU A 109 20.30 -6.54 7.39
C GLU A 109 19.24 -7.57 7.02
N LYS A 110 18.48 -8.05 8.02
CA LYS A 110 17.37 -8.98 7.81
C LYS A 110 16.30 -8.40 6.89
N ILE A 111 15.91 -7.15 7.11
CA ILE A 111 14.91 -6.47 6.27
C ILE A 111 15.42 -6.27 4.85
N ASN A 112 16.68 -5.90 4.65
CA ASN A 112 17.24 -5.71 3.30
C ASN A 112 17.30 -7.05 2.53
N ALA A 113 17.65 -8.15 3.21
CA ALA A 113 17.60 -9.48 2.61
C ALA A 113 16.16 -9.84 2.18
N PHE A 114 15.18 -9.66 3.08
CA PHE A 114 13.77 -9.91 2.78
C PHE A 114 13.22 -9.00 1.67
N THR A 115 13.64 -7.73 1.62
CA THR A 115 13.29 -6.78 0.56
C THR A 115 13.84 -7.25 -0.78
N SER A 116 15.10 -7.69 -0.82
CA SER A 116 15.74 -8.20 -2.03
C SER A 116 15.08 -9.49 -2.52
N GLU A 117 14.68 -10.38 -1.61
CA GLU A 117 13.95 -11.60 -1.93
C GLU A 117 12.56 -11.27 -2.53
N THR A 118 11.83 -10.35 -1.90
CA THR A 118 10.46 -10.00 -2.28
C THR A 118 10.40 -9.25 -3.61
N PHE A 119 11.29 -8.28 -3.81
CA PHE A 119 11.20 -7.32 -4.93
C PHE A 119 12.31 -7.46 -5.97
N GLY A 120 13.45 -8.07 -5.65
CA GLY A 120 14.66 -8.02 -6.49
C GLY A 120 14.50 -8.65 -7.88
N LYS A 121 13.57 -9.60 -8.03
CA LYS A 121 13.23 -10.25 -9.32
C LYS A 121 11.74 -10.13 -9.67
N ASN A 122 10.99 -9.30 -8.95
CA ASN A 122 9.55 -9.22 -9.12
C ASN A 122 9.20 -8.26 -10.27
N GLU A 123 8.90 -8.85 -11.44
CA GLU A 123 8.55 -8.12 -12.66
C GLU A 123 7.36 -7.18 -12.48
N LEU A 124 6.29 -7.63 -11.79
CA LEU A 124 5.11 -6.80 -11.53
C LEU A 124 5.45 -5.60 -10.63
N ALA A 125 6.17 -5.84 -9.54
CA ALA A 125 6.53 -4.76 -8.63
C ALA A 125 7.43 -3.72 -9.32
N SER A 126 8.36 -4.17 -10.16
CA SER A 126 9.16 -3.28 -11.01
C SER A 126 8.28 -2.51 -11.99
N PHE A 127 7.34 -3.18 -12.66
CA PHE A 127 6.41 -2.53 -13.57
C PHE A 127 5.60 -1.45 -12.86
N MET A 128 4.98 -1.76 -11.72
CA MET A 128 4.21 -0.81 -10.92
C MET A 128 5.09 0.38 -10.48
N HIS A 129 6.35 0.12 -10.15
CA HIS A 129 7.29 1.17 -9.82
C HIS A 129 7.55 2.13 -10.99
N ASP A 130 7.89 1.59 -12.15
CA ASP A 130 8.11 2.42 -13.34
C ASP A 130 6.81 3.08 -13.84
N PHE A 131 5.66 2.45 -13.61
CA PHE A 131 4.35 2.95 -14.05
C PHE A 131 3.99 4.26 -13.36
N ARG A 132 4.38 4.43 -12.10
CA ARG A 132 4.26 5.71 -11.40
C ARG A 132 5.02 6.79 -12.14
N ASN A 133 6.25 6.50 -12.57
CA ASN A 133 7.07 7.45 -13.32
C ASN A 133 6.45 7.72 -14.70
N TYR A 134 5.92 6.69 -15.36
CA TYR A 134 5.17 6.85 -16.61
C TYR A 134 4.04 7.85 -16.44
N ILE A 135 3.12 7.65 -15.47
CA ILE A 135 1.99 8.56 -15.25
C ILE A 135 2.47 10.00 -15.03
N THR A 136 3.51 10.19 -14.20
CA THR A 136 4.01 11.54 -13.89
C THR A 136 4.67 12.26 -15.07
N HIS A 137 5.17 11.53 -16.07
CA HIS A 137 5.91 12.11 -17.21
C HIS A 137 5.19 12.04 -18.55
N LYS A 138 4.25 11.11 -18.72
CA LYS A 138 3.53 10.85 -19.97
C LYS A 138 2.01 10.98 -19.83
N GLY A 139 1.50 11.10 -18.60
CA GLY A 139 0.07 11.02 -18.34
C GLY A 139 -0.43 9.58 -18.36
N TYR A 140 -1.74 9.42 -18.36
CA TYR A 140 -2.38 8.10 -18.40
C TYR A 140 -2.34 7.51 -19.80
N PRO A 141 -2.00 6.22 -19.95
CA PRO A 141 -2.22 5.54 -21.22
C PRO A 141 -3.74 5.42 -21.47
N LEU A 142 -4.13 5.33 -22.75
CA LEU A 142 -5.51 5.01 -23.09
C LEU A 142 -5.88 3.66 -22.49
N VAL A 143 -7.12 3.57 -22.05
CA VAL A 143 -7.72 2.33 -21.56
C VAL A 143 -8.73 1.82 -22.56
N SER A 144 -8.70 0.51 -22.79
CA SER A 144 -9.80 -0.19 -23.44
C SER A 144 -10.67 -0.89 -22.42
N GLN A 145 -11.89 -1.19 -22.86
CA GLN A 145 -12.80 -2.08 -22.16
C GLN A 145 -13.02 -3.32 -23.00
N THR A 146 -12.86 -4.47 -22.37
CA THR A 146 -13.26 -5.75 -22.97
C THR A 146 -14.45 -6.29 -22.21
N PHE A 147 -15.54 -6.57 -22.93
CA PHE A 147 -16.72 -7.22 -22.40
C PHE A 147 -16.65 -8.71 -22.71
N SER A 148 -16.75 -9.55 -21.69
CA SER A 148 -16.76 -10.99 -21.85
C SER A 148 -17.87 -11.62 -21.01
N GLU A 149 -18.24 -12.86 -21.33
CA GLU A 149 -19.13 -13.66 -20.51
C GLU A 149 -18.33 -14.77 -19.85
N LYS A 150 -18.41 -14.88 -18.53
CA LYS A 150 -17.78 -15.94 -17.75
C LYS A 150 -18.71 -16.37 -16.63
N ASP A 151 -18.92 -17.68 -16.49
CA ASP A 151 -19.79 -18.26 -15.45
C ASP A 151 -21.20 -17.61 -15.43
N HIS A 152 -21.79 -17.38 -16.61
CA HIS A 152 -23.08 -16.68 -16.83
C HIS A 152 -23.12 -15.24 -16.30
N ARG A 153 -21.95 -14.60 -16.13
CA ARG A 153 -21.83 -13.20 -15.74
C ARG A 153 -21.16 -12.42 -16.85
N LEU A 154 -21.74 -11.26 -17.19
CA LEU A 154 -21.11 -10.29 -18.07
C LEU A 154 -20.04 -9.53 -17.26
N ILE A 155 -18.79 -9.58 -17.74
CA ILE A 155 -17.63 -8.95 -17.12
C ILE A 155 -17.18 -7.78 -17.98
N ASN A 156 -16.91 -6.65 -17.33
CA ASN A 156 -16.24 -5.49 -17.88
C ASN A 156 -14.80 -5.43 -17.32
N ASP A 157 -13.82 -5.70 -18.17
CA ASP A 157 -12.40 -5.57 -17.81
C ASP A 157 -11.81 -4.32 -18.46
N VAL A 158 -11.21 -3.47 -17.63
CA VAL A 158 -10.53 -2.25 -18.08
C VAL A 158 -9.05 -2.54 -18.17
N ARG A 159 -8.45 -2.22 -19.32
CA ARG A 159 -7.09 -2.66 -19.67
C ARG A 159 -6.24 -1.51 -20.20
N PHE A 160 -4.96 -1.52 -19.87
CA PHE A 160 -3.96 -0.63 -20.49
C PHE A 160 -3.43 -1.26 -21.78
N GLU A 161 -3.45 -0.49 -22.87
CA GLU A 161 -2.93 -0.96 -24.15
C GLU A 161 -1.40 -1.05 -24.16
N LYS A 162 -0.87 -2.21 -24.56
CA LYS A 162 0.56 -2.49 -24.52
C LYS A 162 1.35 -1.57 -25.44
N GLU A 163 0.81 -1.23 -26.60
CA GLU A 163 1.48 -0.41 -27.63
C GLU A 163 1.94 0.93 -27.04
N GLN A 164 1.07 1.59 -26.26
CA GLN A 164 1.38 2.88 -25.62
C GLN A 164 2.36 2.77 -24.47
N LEU A 165 2.37 1.61 -23.79
CA LEU A 165 3.39 1.34 -22.78
C LEU A 165 4.74 1.20 -23.47
N LEU A 166 4.84 0.47 -24.58
CA LEU A 166 6.11 0.26 -25.30
C LEU A 166 6.74 1.55 -25.86
N GLU A 167 5.97 2.62 -26.05
CA GLU A 167 6.50 3.93 -26.45
C GLU A 167 7.40 4.58 -25.37
N TYR A 168 7.22 4.21 -24.10
CA TYR A 168 8.01 4.78 -23.01
C TYR A 168 9.35 4.05 -22.85
N LYS A 169 10.45 4.72 -23.20
CA LYS A 169 11.78 4.11 -23.25
C LYS A 169 12.41 3.84 -21.88
N LYS A 170 11.88 4.44 -20.81
CA LYS A 170 12.49 4.41 -19.46
C LYS A 170 11.99 3.26 -18.57
N TRP A 171 11.29 2.27 -19.12
CA TRP A 171 11.04 1.03 -18.39
C TRP A 171 12.36 0.32 -18.04
N SER A 172 12.46 -0.16 -16.80
CA SER A 172 13.51 -1.06 -16.36
C SER A 172 13.46 -2.39 -17.13
N THR A 173 14.52 -3.19 -17.02
CA THR A 173 14.58 -4.51 -17.66
C THR A 173 13.45 -5.43 -17.20
N LEU A 174 13.18 -5.49 -15.89
CA LEU A 174 12.12 -6.32 -15.32
C LEU A 174 10.72 -5.82 -15.76
N SER A 175 10.53 -4.51 -15.83
CA SER A 175 9.26 -3.93 -16.31
C SER A 175 9.03 -4.24 -17.79
N LYS A 176 10.08 -4.22 -18.62
CA LYS A 176 10.00 -4.65 -20.02
C LYS A 176 9.64 -6.12 -20.15
N GLN A 177 10.20 -6.99 -19.29
CA GLN A 177 9.83 -8.41 -19.25
C GLN A 177 8.33 -8.57 -18.89
N TYR A 178 7.86 -7.84 -17.89
CA TYR A 178 6.44 -7.80 -17.51
C TYR A 178 5.54 -7.37 -18.68
N ILE A 179 5.90 -6.31 -19.41
CA ILE A 179 5.09 -5.80 -20.53
C ILE A 179 5.12 -6.78 -21.72
N ASN A 180 6.27 -7.38 -21.99
CA ASN A 180 6.44 -8.25 -23.16
C ASN A 180 5.77 -9.62 -23.01
N ARG A 181 5.66 -10.16 -21.79
CA ARG A 181 4.96 -11.44 -21.54
C ARG A 181 3.44 -11.35 -21.73
N ILE A 182 2.90 -10.13 -21.66
CA ILE A 182 1.47 -9.87 -21.85
C ILE A 182 1.22 -9.70 -23.35
N GLU A 183 0.21 -10.37 -23.90
CA GLU A 183 -0.02 -10.40 -25.34
C GLU A 183 -0.36 -8.99 -25.88
N ASN A 184 -1.53 -8.48 -25.52
CA ASN A 184 -2.09 -7.24 -26.10
C ASN A 184 -2.34 -6.14 -25.05
N SER A 185 -2.85 -6.48 -23.87
CA SER A 185 -3.23 -5.46 -22.90
C SER A 185 -3.23 -5.97 -21.45
N ILE A 186 -2.95 -5.05 -20.53
CA ILE A 186 -2.74 -5.32 -19.12
C ILE A 186 -4.03 -5.02 -18.34
N SER A 187 -4.61 -6.02 -17.66
CA SER A 187 -5.79 -5.80 -16.81
C SER A 187 -5.45 -4.99 -15.57
N LEU A 188 -6.17 -3.88 -15.37
CA LEU A 188 -5.94 -3.00 -14.23
C LEU A 188 -6.25 -3.70 -12.89
N ILE A 189 -7.32 -4.50 -12.86
CA ILE A 189 -7.72 -5.23 -11.64
C ILE A 189 -6.70 -6.29 -11.26
N SER A 190 -6.12 -6.99 -12.25
CA SER A 190 -5.02 -7.93 -11.99
C SER A 190 -3.81 -7.22 -11.38
N CYS A 191 -3.36 -6.11 -11.98
CA CYS A 191 -2.23 -5.35 -11.44
C CYS A 191 -2.44 -4.88 -10.00
N VAL A 192 -3.60 -4.27 -9.71
CA VAL A 192 -3.88 -3.77 -8.37
C VAL A 192 -4.01 -4.92 -7.38
N SER A 193 -4.71 -5.98 -7.73
CA SER A 193 -4.92 -7.12 -6.82
C SER A 193 -3.61 -7.81 -6.49
N GLU A 194 -2.85 -8.22 -7.51
CA GLU A 194 -1.57 -8.92 -7.33
C GLU A 194 -0.54 -8.05 -6.59
N TYR A 195 -0.41 -6.77 -6.97
CA TYR A 195 0.55 -5.89 -6.31
C TYR A 195 0.13 -5.56 -4.88
N SER A 196 -1.17 -5.38 -4.61
CA SER A 196 -1.66 -5.13 -3.25
C SER A 196 -1.37 -6.31 -2.32
N GLU A 197 -1.46 -7.55 -2.80
CA GLU A 197 -1.11 -8.74 -2.00
C GLU A 197 0.39 -8.80 -1.70
N ILE A 198 1.25 -8.49 -2.68
CA ILE A 198 2.70 -8.40 -2.46
C ILE A 198 3.01 -7.36 -1.37
N LEU A 199 2.42 -6.16 -1.46
CA LEU A 199 2.64 -5.10 -0.48
C LEU A 199 2.11 -5.48 0.90
N ARG A 200 0.93 -6.10 0.96
CA ARG A 200 0.29 -6.52 2.21
C ARG A 200 1.16 -7.52 2.96
N LEU A 201 1.62 -8.58 2.29
CA LEU A 201 2.52 -9.59 2.86
C LEU A 201 3.86 -8.98 3.28
N TYR A 202 4.45 -8.14 2.43
CA TYR A 202 5.72 -7.47 2.71
C TYR A 202 5.63 -6.58 3.96
N TYR A 203 4.66 -5.66 4.00
CA TYR A 203 4.54 -4.72 5.12
C TYR A 203 4.08 -5.38 6.41
N TYR A 204 3.23 -6.41 6.34
CA TYR A 204 2.90 -7.23 7.51
C TYR A 204 4.17 -7.83 8.13
N THR A 205 5.01 -8.45 7.29
CA THR A 205 6.25 -9.10 7.73
C THR A 205 7.26 -8.10 8.24
N LEU A 206 7.43 -6.98 7.54
CA LEU A 206 8.32 -5.89 7.95
C LEU A 206 7.94 -5.31 9.31
N VAL A 207 6.66 -5.00 9.53
CA VAL A 207 6.18 -4.51 10.84
C VAL A 207 6.43 -5.53 11.93
N LYS A 208 6.21 -6.82 11.67
CA LYS A 208 6.53 -7.89 12.63
C LYS A 208 8.01 -7.95 13.01
N MET A 209 8.92 -7.79 12.04
CA MET A 209 10.36 -7.72 12.32
C MET A 209 10.71 -6.51 13.20
N LEU A 210 10.08 -5.35 12.96
CA LEU A 210 10.31 -4.14 13.75
C LEU A 210 9.71 -4.22 15.16
N GLU A 211 8.54 -4.84 15.32
CA GLU A 211 7.92 -5.10 16.63
C GLU A 211 8.77 -6.02 17.49
N GLU A 212 9.31 -7.10 16.92
CA GLU A 212 10.17 -8.01 17.66
C GLU A 212 11.50 -7.35 18.03
N TRP A 213 12.08 -6.55 17.13
CA TRP A 213 13.29 -5.78 17.40
C TRP A 213 13.12 -4.80 18.57
N HIS A 214 11.96 -4.15 18.67
CA HIS A 214 11.65 -3.15 19.70
C HIS A 214 10.83 -3.70 20.87
N LYS A 215 10.77 -5.03 21.03
CA LYS A 215 9.87 -5.69 21.98
C LYS A 215 10.07 -5.26 23.42
N GLU A 216 11.31 -5.10 23.86
CA GLU A 216 11.64 -4.68 25.23
C GLU A 216 11.18 -3.24 25.49
N ASP A 217 11.53 -2.32 24.59
CA ASP A 217 11.14 -0.90 24.65
C ASP A 217 9.62 -0.72 24.66
N LEU A 218 8.91 -1.45 23.79
CA LEU A 218 7.46 -1.42 23.70
C LEU A 218 6.78 -2.07 24.92
N SER A 219 7.38 -3.13 25.47
CA SER A 219 6.87 -3.80 26.67
C SER A 219 7.01 -2.91 27.90
N LEU A 220 8.13 -2.20 28.03
CA LEU A 220 8.35 -1.23 29.10
C LEU A 220 7.34 -0.08 29.01
N LEU A 221 7.14 0.48 27.81
CA LEU A 221 6.13 1.51 27.60
C LEU A 221 4.73 1.01 27.95
N LYS A 222 4.39 -0.22 27.56
CA LYS A 222 3.11 -0.84 27.89
C LYS A 222 2.92 -1.02 29.39
N HIS A 223 3.96 -1.43 30.12
CA HIS A 223 3.92 -1.54 31.57
C HIS A 223 3.55 -0.19 32.21
N TYR A 224 4.25 0.89 31.83
CA TYR A 224 3.92 2.23 32.32
C TYR A 224 2.52 2.69 31.91
N LYS A 225 2.10 2.41 30.68
CA LYS A 225 0.73 2.68 30.24
C LYS A 225 -0.29 2.05 31.20
N ASP A 226 -0.12 0.77 31.51
CA ASP A 226 -1.09 0.01 32.30
C ASP A 226 -1.02 0.38 33.79
N SER A 227 0.17 0.59 34.34
CA SER A 227 0.37 1.00 35.74
C SER A 227 -0.19 2.39 36.06
N TYR A 228 -0.20 3.30 35.09
CA TYR A 228 -0.62 4.70 35.28
C TYR A 228 -1.93 5.05 34.53
N GLY A 229 -2.62 4.07 33.93
CA GLY A 229 -3.89 4.28 33.24
C GLY A 229 -3.81 5.22 32.02
N LEU A 230 -2.67 5.24 31.33
CA LEU A 230 -2.41 6.19 30.24
C LEU A 230 -3.22 5.85 28.98
N LYS A 231 -3.75 6.89 28.32
CA LYS A 231 -4.50 6.78 27.06
C LYS A 231 -3.58 6.84 25.85
N ILE A 232 -2.61 5.92 25.78
CA ILE A 232 -1.75 5.73 24.60
C ILE A 232 -2.02 4.38 23.95
N ASN A 233 -2.04 4.36 22.61
CA ASN A 233 -2.07 3.10 21.86
C ASN A 233 -0.65 2.59 21.71
N ILE A 234 -0.42 1.35 22.15
CA ILE A 234 0.84 0.66 21.89
C ILE A 234 0.72 -0.02 20.54
N VAL A 235 1.74 0.16 19.71
CA VAL A 235 1.85 -0.47 18.41
C VAL A 235 1.76 -1.97 18.56
N GLN A 236 0.82 -2.54 17.82
CA GLN A 236 0.61 -3.97 17.66
C GLN A 236 0.16 -4.17 16.22
N THR A 237 0.67 -5.19 15.55
CA THR A 237 0.33 -5.45 14.16
C THR A 237 -1.17 -5.69 14.06
N LYS A 238 -1.89 -4.69 13.53
CA LYS A 238 -3.31 -4.74 13.17
C LYS A 238 -3.50 -4.82 11.66
N LEU A 239 -2.43 -5.11 10.93
CA LEU A 239 -2.45 -5.27 9.49
C LEU A 239 -3.15 -6.60 9.13
N PRO A 240 -4.05 -6.61 8.13
CA PRO A 240 -4.71 -7.84 7.71
C PRO A 240 -3.70 -8.86 7.14
N GLN A 241 -3.79 -10.09 7.65
CA GLN A 241 -3.06 -11.26 7.15
C GLN A 241 -3.60 -11.77 5.81
#